data_AF-A0A932R249-F1
#
_entry.id   AF-A0A932R249-F1
#
_cell.length_a   1.000
_cell.length_b   1.000
_cell.length_c   1.000
_cell.angle_alpha   90.00
_cell.angle_beta   90.00
_cell.angle_gamma   90.00
#
_symmetry.space_group_name_H-M   'P 1'
#
loop_
_entity.id
_entity.type
_entity.pdbx_description
1 polymer ?
#
loop_
_entity_poly.entity_id
_entity_poly.type
_entity_poly.pdbx_seq_one_letter_code
_entity_poly.pdbx_strand_id
1 'polypeptide(L)'
;MTENQKIKKLIEESFLSSEQKRFLVQHVDLKGVDMKFYSVFNDYLEDATKNQGDKFESTLRKIKDLQIELDKRITLEKARIEERLEQELLTIDPLDLKTKRRIWEEYYDTLDELGERYNRGLRDMLSKIIVSI
;
A
#
# COMPACT_ATOMS: atom_id res chain seq x y z
N MET A 1 -15.41 34.63 -0.39
CA MET A 1 -14.31 34.04 0.38
C MET A 1 -13.04 34.80 0.06
N THR A 2 -12.37 35.38 1.06
CA THR A 2 -11.15 36.20 0.86
C THR A 2 -9.93 35.31 0.63
N GLU A 3 -8.85 35.88 0.10
CA GLU A 3 -7.58 35.18 -0.13
C GLU A 3 -7.00 34.60 1.18
N ASN A 4 -7.05 35.38 2.26
CA ASN A 4 -6.65 34.92 3.59
C ASN A 4 -7.51 33.74 4.11
N GLN A 5 -8.81 33.70 3.79
CA GLN A 5 -9.66 32.56 4.14
C GLN A 5 -9.29 31.29 3.35
N LYS A 6 -8.91 31.43 2.08
CA LYS A 6 -8.39 30.30 1.27
C LYS A 6 -7.10 29.76 1.86
N ILE A 7 -6.17 30.63 2.22
CA ILE A 7 -4.85 30.25 2.74
C ILE A 7 -4.97 29.56 4.10
N LYS A 8 -5.83 30.05 4.99
CA LYS A 8 -6.10 29.37 6.28
C LYS A 8 -6.66 27.97 6.11
N LYS A 9 -7.62 27.80 5.20
CA LYS A 9 -8.18 26.49 4.88
C LYS A 9 -7.10 25.53 4.38
N LEU A 10 -6.21 26.00 3.50
CA LEU A 10 -5.07 25.20 3.01
C LEU A 10 -4.08 24.83 4.12
N ILE A 11 -3.83 25.73 5.09
CA ILE A 11 -3.01 25.43 6.27
C ILE A 11 -3.68 24.35 7.14
N GLU A 12 -4.98 24.46 7.40
CA GLU A 12 -5.74 23.49 8.20
C GLU A 12 -5.75 22.09 7.56
N GLU A 13 -5.88 22.02 6.23
CA GLU A 13 -5.90 20.78 5.43
C GLU A 13 -4.49 20.21 5.17
N SER A 14 -3.41 20.94 5.51
CA SER A 14 -2.03 20.49 5.29
C SER A 14 -1.61 19.33 6.22
N PHE A 15 -0.47 18.72 5.94
CA PHE A 15 0.13 17.66 6.75
C PHE A 15 1.04 18.18 7.89
N LEU A 16 1.10 19.50 8.08
CA LEU A 16 1.88 20.14 9.14
C LEU A 16 1.36 19.74 10.54
N SER A 17 2.22 19.84 11.55
CA SER A 17 1.81 19.57 12.93
C SER A 17 0.74 20.57 13.38
N SER A 18 -0.09 20.18 14.36
CA SER A 18 -1.12 21.06 14.93
C SER A 18 -0.55 22.38 15.48
N GLU A 19 0.70 22.36 15.96
CA GLU A 19 1.42 23.54 16.44
C GLU A 19 1.83 24.47 15.29
N GLN A 20 2.43 23.91 14.22
CA GLN A 20 2.82 24.65 13.01
C GLN A 20 1.61 25.28 12.32
N LYS A 21 0.50 24.53 12.21
CA LYS A 21 -0.77 25.05 11.66
C LYS A 21 -1.28 26.24 12.46
N ARG A 22 -1.32 26.12 13.79
CA ARG A 22 -1.77 27.19 14.68
C ARG A 22 -0.92 28.45 14.51
N PHE A 23 0.40 28.29 14.43
CA PHE A 23 1.32 29.41 14.21
C PHE A 23 1.06 30.13 12.90
N LEU A 24 0.94 29.39 11.79
CA LEU A 24 0.71 29.97 10.46
C LEU A 24 -0.65 30.66 10.34
N VAL A 25 -1.72 30.08 10.91
CA VAL A 25 -3.05 30.72 10.94
C VAL A 25 -3.01 32.02 11.73
N GLN A 26 -2.37 32.02 12.91
CA GLN A 26 -2.20 33.22 13.73
C GLN A 26 -1.37 34.30 13.00
N HIS A 27 -0.35 33.91 12.24
CA HIS A 27 0.43 34.86 11.44
C HIS A 27 -0.41 35.52 10.35
N VAL A 28 -1.23 34.73 9.63
CA VAL A 28 -2.17 35.25 8.62
C VAL A 28 -3.20 36.20 9.26
N ASP A 29 -3.67 35.90 10.48
CA ASP A 29 -4.60 36.77 11.22
C ASP A 29 -3.99 38.11 11.63
N LEU A 30 -2.75 38.10 12.10
CA LEU A 30 -2.11 39.29 12.68
C LEU A 30 -1.42 40.17 11.63
N LYS A 31 -0.81 39.55 10.61
CA LYS A 31 0.09 40.22 9.66
C LYS A 31 -0.28 39.99 8.20
N GLY A 32 -1.25 39.13 7.92
CA GLY A 32 -1.54 38.70 6.56
C GLY A 32 -0.45 37.78 6.02
N VAL A 33 -0.40 37.69 4.68
CA VAL A 33 0.50 36.80 3.95
C VAL A 33 1.64 37.65 3.41
N ASP A 34 2.74 37.68 4.15
CA ASP A 34 3.94 38.45 3.84
C ASP A 34 5.14 37.54 3.49
N MET A 35 6.28 38.11 3.12
CA MET A 35 7.48 37.32 2.81
C MET A 35 7.94 36.43 3.97
N LYS A 36 7.69 36.86 5.22
CA LYS A 36 8.01 36.09 6.41
C LYS A 36 7.11 34.86 6.55
N PHE A 37 5.82 34.98 6.22
CA PHE A 37 4.90 33.85 6.16
C PHE A 37 5.44 32.77 5.20
N TYR A 38 5.80 33.15 3.98
CA TYR A 38 6.28 32.18 2.98
C TYR A 38 7.59 31.50 3.39
N SER A 39 8.52 32.23 4.02
CA SER A 39 9.75 31.64 4.55
C SER A 39 9.45 30.58 5.60
N VAL A 40 8.66 30.92 6.63
CA VAL A 40 8.34 29.98 7.73
C VAL A 40 7.50 28.80 7.22
N PHE A 41 6.59 29.04 6.29
CA PHE A 41 5.81 27.99 5.66
C PHE A 41 6.69 27.01 4.88
N ASN A 42 7.66 27.50 4.10
CA ASN A 42 8.61 26.66 3.38
C ASN A 42 9.50 25.85 4.33
N ASP A 43 9.99 26.46 5.42
CA ASP A 43 10.79 25.76 6.42
C ASP A 43 9.98 24.63 7.07
N TYR A 44 8.71 24.88 7.39
CA TYR A 44 7.81 23.86 7.94
C TYR A 44 7.46 22.78 6.92
N LEU A 45 7.31 23.13 5.64
CA LEU A 45 7.12 22.14 4.58
C LEU A 45 8.37 21.27 4.40
N GLU A 46 9.57 21.84 4.47
CA GLU A 46 10.83 21.10 4.33
C GLU A 46 11.07 20.17 5.52
N ASP A 47 10.80 20.64 6.74
CA ASP A 47 10.89 19.83 7.96
C ASP A 47 9.82 18.72 7.96
N ALA A 48 8.59 19.05 7.59
CA ALA A 48 7.50 18.07 7.51
C ALA A 48 7.70 17.07 6.35
N THR A 49 8.28 17.45 5.21
CA THR A 49 8.64 16.50 4.15
C THR A 49 9.83 15.62 4.50
N LYS A 50 10.82 16.10 5.26
CA LYS A 50 11.88 15.25 5.82
C LYS A 50 11.33 14.26 6.83
N ASN A 51 10.51 14.71 7.77
CA ASN A 51 9.89 13.87 8.80
C ASN A 51 8.80 12.93 8.26
N GLN A 52 8.07 13.32 7.20
CA GLN A 52 7.17 12.42 6.47
C GLN A 52 7.90 11.51 5.49
N GLY A 53 9.07 11.91 4.97
CA GLY A 53 9.95 11.07 4.16
C GLY A 53 10.33 9.81 4.92
N ASP A 54 10.73 9.94 6.19
CA ASP A 54 11.05 8.79 7.05
C ASP A 54 9.82 7.91 7.35
N LYS A 55 8.64 8.51 7.55
CA LYS A 55 7.38 7.74 7.71
C LYS A 55 6.97 7.02 6.43
N PHE A 56 7.12 7.67 5.28
CA PHE A 56 6.83 7.11 3.97
C PHE A 56 7.81 6.00 3.63
N GLU A 57 9.10 6.18 3.92
CA GLU A 57 10.15 5.18 3.73
C GLU A 57 9.97 3.99 4.69
N SER A 58 9.62 4.24 5.95
CA SER A 58 9.26 3.19 6.91
C SER A 58 8.01 2.41 6.45
N THR A 59 7.02 3.10 5.90
CA THR A 59 5.82 2.47 5.35
C THR A 59 6.16 1.65 4.10
N LEU A 60 6.98 2.16 3.19
CA LEU A 60 7.50 1.43 2.03
C LEU A 60 8.31 0.19 2.42
N ARG A 61 9.14 0.26 3.46
CA ARG A 61 9.85 -0.92 3.98
C ARG A 61 8.89 -1.97 4.51
N LYS A 62 7.90 -1.58 5.32
CA LYS A 62 6.86 -2.51 5.82
C LYS A 62 6.06 -3.17 4.70
N ILE A 63 5.76 -2.43 3.63
CA ILE A 63 5.09 -2.95 2.43
C ILE A 63 5.95 -4.01 1.77
N LYS A 64 7.24 -3.71 1.58
CA LYS A 64 8.19 -4.62 0.97
C LYS A 64 8.33 -5.91 1.79
N ASP A 65 8.39 -5.80 3.12
CA ASP A 65 8.47 -6.96 4.01
C ASP A 65 7.20 -7.82 3.94
N LEU A 66 6.01 -7.19 3.95
CA LEU A 66 4.73 -7.89 3.79
C LEU A 66 4.58 -8.54 2.40
N GLN A 67 5.09 -7.90 1.36
CA GLN A 67 5.10 -8.45 0.00
C GLN A 67 6.00 -9.69 -0.07
N ILE A 68 7.19 -9.63 0.53
CA ILE A 68 8.10 -10.78 0.61
C ILE A 68 7.45 -11.95 1.36
N GLU A 69 6.72 -11.68 2.44
CA GLU A 69 5.99 -12.72 3.18
C GLU A 69 4.87 -13.34 2.35
N LEU A 70 4.09 -12.52 1.65
CA LEU A 70 3.03 -12.98 0.74
C LEU A 70 3.60 -13.83 -0.41
N ASP A 71 4.68 -13.39 -1.05
CA ASP A 71 5.35 -14.11 -2.13
C ASP A 71 5.90 -15.47 -1.65
N LYS A 72 6.51 -15.52 -0.46
CA LYS A 72 6.96 -16.77 0.16
C LYS A 72 5.79 -17.74 0.39
N ARG A 73 4.66 -17.24 0.91
CA ARG A 73 3.49 -18.06 1.18
C ARG A 73 2.88 -18.63 -0.11
N ILE A 74 2.74 -17.81 -1.15
CA ILE A 74 2.24 -18.26 -2.46
C ILE A 74 3.17 -19.29 -3.08
N THR A 75 4.49 -19.09 -2.99
CA THR A 75 5.47 -20.05 -3.50
C THR A 75 5.32 -21.42 -2.83
N LEU A 76 5.16 -21.44 -1.50
CA LEU A 76 4.92 -22.68 -0.75
C LEU A 76 3.58 -23.33 -1.10
N GLU A 77 2.51 -22.56 -1.25
CA GLU A 77 1.20 -23.08 -1.63
C GLU A 77 1.21 -23.65 -3.05
N LYS A 78 1.89 -22.98 -4.00
CA LYS A 78 2.09 -23.50 -5.36
C LYS A 78 2.84 -24.82 -5.37
N ALA A 79 3.94 -24.93 -4.61
CA ALA A 79 4.71 -26.17 -4.50
C ALA A 79 3.87 -27.33 -3.95
N ARG A 80 2.98 -27.06 -2.98
CA ARG A 80 2.04 -28.08 -2.47
C ARG A 80 1.01 -28.52 -3.49
N ILE A 81 0.51 -27.60 -4.32
CA ILE A 81 -0.43 -27.91 -5.40
C ILE A 81 0.26 -28.76 -6.48
N GLU A 82 1.52 -28.44 -6.83
CA GLU A 82 2.34 -29.22 -7.76
C GLU A 82 2.64 -30.62 -7.21
N GLU A 83 3.06 -30.75 -5.96
CA GLU A 83 3.31 -32.04 -5.31
C GLU A 83 2.03 -32.91 -5.28
N ARG A 84 0.88 -32.30 -4.99
CA ARG A 84 -0.40 -32.99 -5.02
C ARG A 84 -0.77 -33.46 -6.43
N LEU A 85 -0.56 -32.63 -7.46
CA LEU A 85 -0.77 -33.00 -8.86
C LEU A 85 0.11 -34.20 -9.25
N GLU A 86 1.39 -34.17 -8.89
CA GLU A 86 2.31 -35.28 -9.16
C GLU A 86 1.84 -36.58 -8.50
N GLN A 87 1.44 -36.52 -7.23
CA GLN A 87 0.90 -37.69 -6.53
C GLN A 87 -0.38 -38.22 -7.16
N GLU A 88 -1.33 -37.36 -7.52
CA GLU A 88 -2.59 -37.77 -8.14
C GLU A 88 -2.34 -38.40 -9.52
N LEU A 89 -1.47 -37.83 -10.35
CA LEU A 89 -1.12 -38.38 -11.67
C LEU A 89 -0.39 -39.72 -11.60
N LEU A 90 0.43 -39.96 -10.58
CA LEU A 90 1.15 -41.23 -10.37
C LEU A 90 0.21 -42.41 -10.08
N THR A 91 -0.96 -42.15 -9.51
CA THR A 91 -1.92 -43.19 -9.11
C THR A 91 -2.89 -43.59 -10.23
N ILE A 92 -2.84 -42.91 -11.37
CA ILE A 92 -3.80 -43.05 -12.45
C ILE A 92 -3.22 -43.88 -13.59
N ASP A 93 -4.08 -44.75 -14.15
CA ASP A 93 -3.74 -45.54 -15.33
C ASP A 93 -3.15 -44.64 -16.44
N PRO A 94 -1.99 -44.99 -17.01
CA PRO A 94 -1.39 -44.27 -18.12
C PRO A 94 -2.35 -43.94 -19.28
N LEU A 95 -3.31 -44.84 -19.54
CA LEU A 95 -4.26 -44.77 -20.65
C LEU A 95 -5.58 -44.07 -20.28
N ASP A 96 -5.83 -43.76 -19.01
CA ASP A 96 -7.01 -43.00 -18.59
C ASP A 96 -6.83 -41.50 -18.84
N LEU A 97 -6.91 -41.12 -20.11
CA LEU A 97 -6.78 -39.74 -20.56
C LEU A 97 -7.91 -38.83 -20.03
N LYS A 98 -9.08 -39.38 -19.73
CA LYS A 98 -10.24 -38.61 -19.26
C LYS A 98 -10.02 -38.14 -17.83
N THR A 99 -9.57 -39.03 -16.94
CA THR A 99 -9.31 -38.69 -15.54
C THR A 99 -8.11 -37.75 -15.43
N LYS A 100 -7.05 -37.96 -16.21
CA LYS A 100 -5.90 -37.05 -16.28
C LYS A 100 -6.30 -35.64 -16.71
N ARG A 101 -7.15 -35.52 -17.73
CA ARG A 101 -7.64 -34.22 -18.20
C ARG A 101 -8.40 -33.47 -17.10
N ARG A 102 -9.31 -34.14 -16.39
CA ARG A 102 -10.06 -33.53 -15.27
C ARG A 102 -9.12 -33.00 -14.18
N ILE A 103 -8.09 -33.76 -13.83
CA ILE A 103 -7.13 -33.36 -12.79
C ILE A 103 -6.28 -32.17 -13.24
N TRP A 104 -5.91 -32.11 -14.52
CA TRP A 104 -5.26 -30.92 -15.09
C TRP A 104 -6.18 -29.70 -15.06
N GLU A 105 -7.46 -29.85 -15.40
CA GLU A 105 -8.46 -28.77 -15.31
C GLU A 105 -8.60 -28.29 -13.86
N GLU A 106 -8.75 -29.19 -12.89
CA GLU A 106 -8.79 -28.87 -11.45
C GLU A 106 -7.50 -28.19 -10.94
N TYR A 107 -6.34 -28.58 -11.47
CA TYR A 107 -5.07 -27.93 -11.16
C TYR A 107 -5.03 -26.47 -11.65
N TYR A 108 -5.45 -26.22 -12.88
CA TYR A 108 -5.47 -24.85 -13.43
C TYR A 108 -6.49 -23.97 -12.70
N ASP A 109 -7.67 -24.48 -12.39
CA ASP A 109 -8.67 -23.77 -11.57
C ASP A 109 -8.08 -23.39 -10.20
N THR A 110 -7.36 -24.31 -9.56
CA THR A 110 -6.72 -24.05 -8.25
C THR A 110 -5.60 -23.00 -8.35
N LEU A 111 -4.83 -22.98 -9.45
CA LEU A 111 -3.83 -21.94 -9.71
C LEU A 111 -4.46 -20.56 -9.93
N ASP A 112 -5.57 -20.49 -10.65
CA ASP A 112 -6.31 -19.24 -10.88
C ASP A 112 -6.85 -18.68 -9.56
N GLU A 113 -7.45 -19.53 -8.71
CA GLU A 113 -7.89 -19.14 -7.36
C GLU A 113 -6.73 -18.65 -6.46
N LEU A 114 -5.54 -19.23 -6.61
CA LEU A 114 -4.35 -18.78 -5.90
C LEU A 114 -3.91 -17.38 -6.38
N GLY A 115 -3.96 -17.14 -7.70
CA GLY A 115 -3.69 -15.83 -8.30
C GLY A 115 -4.67 -14.75 -7.84
N GLU A 116 -5.97 -15.07 -7.75
CA GLU A 116 -6.97 -14.14 -7.23
C GLU A 116 -6.76 -13.80 -5.74
N ARG A 117 -6.38 -14.79 -4.93
CA ARG A 117 -6.05 -14.58 -3.50
C ARG A 117 -4.82 -13.70 -3.34
N TYR A 118 -3.80 -13.90 -4.16
CA TYR A 118 -2.63 -13.03 -4.19
C TYR A 118 -2.99 -11.58 -4.51
N ASN A 119 -3.78 -11.37 -5.57
CA ASN A 119 -4.23 -10.03 -5.99
C ASN A 119 -5.08 -9.33 -4.91
N ARG A 120 -5.94 -10.08 -4.21
CA ARG A 120 -6.68 -9.56 -3.04
C ARG A 120 -5.74 -9.18 -1.89
N GLY A 121 -4.77 -10.03 -1.56
CA GLY A 121 -3.77 -9.75 -0.52
C GLY A 121 -2.98 -8.47 -0.80
N LEU A 122 -2.55 -8.26 -2.06
CA LEU A 122 -1.89 -7.03 -2.50
C LEU A 122 -2.81 -5.81 -2.37
N ARG A 123 -4.08 -5.90 -2.77
CA ARG A 123 -5.05 -4.79 -2.64
C ARG A 123 -5.34 -4.43 -1.19
N ASP A 124 -5.46 -5.41 -0.30
CA ASP A 124 -5.67 -5.18 1.13
C ASP A 124 -4.46 -4.51 1.78
N MET A 125 -3.25 -4.92 1.38
CA MET A 125 -2.02 -4.23 1.78
C MET A 125 -2.01 -2.78 1.30
N LEU A 126 -2.26 -2.54 0.01
CA LEU A 126 -2.35 -1.21 -0.61
C LEU A 126 -3.38 -0.31 0.08
N SER A 127 -4.54 -0.85 0.43
CA SER A 127 -5.63 -0.12 1.09
C SER A 127 -5.27 0.30 2.52
N LYS A 128 -4.57 -0.54 3.28
CA LYS A 128 -4.10 -0.20 4.64
C LYS A 128 -3.12 0.98 4.62
N ILE A 129 -2.35 1.14 3.55
CA ILE A 129 -1.37 2.23 3.40
C ILE A 129 -2.07 3.55 3.10
N ILE A 130 -2.99 3.55 2.14
CA ILE A 130 -3.76 4.74 1.75
C ILE A 130 -4.55 5.30 2.95
N VAL A 131 -5.04 4.44 3.84
CA VAL A 131 -5.76 4.86 5.06
C VAL A 131 -4.83 5.31 6.20
N SER A 132 -3.54 4.94 6.14
CA SER A 132 -2.55 5.25 7.19
C SER A 132 -1.67 6.48 6.92
N ILE A 133 -1.77 7.05 5.70
CA ILE A 133 -1.13 8.30 5.28
C ILE A 133 -2.14 9.43 5.42
#